data_AF-A0A9P5NPT5-F1
#
_entry.id   AF-A0A9P5NPT5-F1
#
_cell.length_a   1.000
_cell.length_b   1.000
_cell.length_c   1.000
_cell.angle_alpha   90.00
_cell.angle_beta   90.00
_cell.angle_gamma   90.00
#
_symmetry.space_group_name_H-M   'P 1'
#
loop_
_entity.id
_entity.type
_entity.pdbx_description
1 polymer ?
#
loop_
_entity_poly.entity_id
_entity_poly.type
_entity_poly.pdbx_seq_one_letter_code
_entity_poly.pdbx_strand_id
1 'polypeptide(L)'
;MDKSTCILCILGGPGAGKGTQAELLVKNFNFFHISTGYLLRKESVRPNSPHAEFIRDRIAQGDVVPYDLIISLIKCEMASALHSGMWTDGMGRFILDGFPRDLSQAQSFDAEFSTPSCIYLECDAGILQERCISRGKLTGRSDDVPETIEMRIEAFEVTGKRVVEYYAGLGRAFQVQTCCVGQCKAWQIRVLVVQSKPDTSFQDASLVLQCVESRARQSTINLFNILNDVTRSMVCHQAVI
;
A
#
# COMPACT_ATOMS: atom_id res chain seq x y z
N MET A 1 13.97 5.28 -13.82
CA MET A 1 12.65 5.00 -14.42
C MET A 1 12.04 6.31 -14.91
N ASP A 2 11.17 6.26 -15.92
CA ASP A 2 10.58 7.45 -16.55
C ASP A 2 9.63 8.20 -15.60
N LYS A 3 9.57 9.54 -15.73
CA LYS A 3 8.75 10.46 -14.92
C LYS A 3 7.24 10.24 -15.09
N SER A 4 6.83 9.33 -15.97
CA SER A 4 5.45 8.98 -16.32
C SER A 4 4.83 7.94 -15.38
N THR A 5 5.29 7.83 -14.13
CA THR A 5 4.82 6.80 -13.18
C THR A 5 4.36 7.40 -11.86
N CYS A 6 3.14 7.05 -11.43
CA CYS A 6 2.58 7.33 -10.11
C CYS A 6 2.73 6.09 -9.22
N ILE A 7 3.26 6.28 -8.00
CA ILE A 7 3.52 5.20 -7.04
C ILE A 7 2.84 5.53 -5.71
N LEU A 8 2.00 4.62 -5.26
CA LEU A 8 1.31 4.66 -3.97
C LEU A 8 1.78 3.49 -3.12
N CYS A 9 2.40 3.77 -1.98
CA CYS A 9 2.71 2.74 -0.99
C CYS A 9 1.53 2.58 -0.01
N ILE A 10 1.20 1.34 0.35
CA ILE A 10 0.29 1.07 1.45
C ILE A 10 1.09 0.49 2.61
N LEU A 11 1.19 1.27 3.68
CA LEU A 11 1.92 0.98 4.90
C LEU A 11 0.96 0.53 6.01
N GLY A 12 1.45 -0.26 6.94
CA GLY A 12 0.66 -0.77 8.06
C GLY A 12 1.11 -2.16 8.51
N GLY A 13 0.77 -2.52 9.74
CA GLY A 13 1.11 -3.82 10.32
C GLY A 13 0.51 -5.02 9.58
N PRO A 14 0.97 -6.25 9.89
CA PRO A 14 0.34 -7.47 9.36
C PRO A 14 -1.12 -7.54 9.83
N GLY A 15 -2.07 -7.70 8.90
CA GLY A 15 -3.50 -7.71 9.24
C GLY A 15 -4.20 -6.34 9.21
N ALA A 16 -3.50 -5.26 8.89
CA ALA A 16 -4.10 -3.91 8.79
C ALA A 16 -5.08 -3.72 7.62
N GLY A 17 -5.23 -4.71 6.73
CA GLY A 17 -6.12 -4.62 5.56
C GLY A 17 -5.49 -4.04 4.30
N LYS A 18 -4.15 -3.97 4.21
CA LYS A 18 -3.42 -3.40 3.05
C LYS A 18 -3.86 -3.99 1.70
N GLY A 19 -3.87 -5.31 1.58
CA GLY A 19 -4.29 -6.01 0.36
C GLY A 19 -5.74 -5.69 -0.03
N THR A 20 -6.65 -5.66 0.94
CA THR A 20 -8.06 -5.28 0.72
C THR A 20 -8.19 -3.86 0.18
N GLN A 21 -7.43 -2.90 0.72
CA GLN A 21 -7.43 -1.54 0.20
C GLN A 21 -6.77 -1.45 -1.18
N ALA A 22 -5.71 -2.22 -1.43
CA ALA A 22 -5.11 -2.31 -2.76
C ALA A 22 -6.10 -2.82 -3.81
N GLU A 23 -6.85 -3.88 -3.52
CA GLU A 23 -7.87 -4.45 -4.41
C GLU A 23 -8.97 -3.43 -4.75
N LEU A 24 -9.41 -2.65 -3.76
CA LEU A 24 -10.38 -1.56 -3.98
C LEU A 24 -9.80 -0.49 -4.91
N LEU A 25 -8.52 -0.14 -4.75
CA LEU A 25 -7.88 0.86 -5.59
C LEU A 25 -7.65 0.37 -7.03
N VAL A 26 -7.31 -0.92 -7.20
CA VAL A 26 -7.23 -1.58 -8.52
C VAL A 26 -8.58 -1.47 -9.22
N LYS A 27 -9.66 -1.91 -8.55
CA LYS A 27 -11.00 -1.97 -9.13
C LYS A 27 -11.55 -0.60 -9.56
N ASN A 28 -11.30 0.44 -8.75
CA ASN A 28 -11.94 1.73 -8.93
C ASN A 28 -11.05 2.76 -9.66
N PHE A 29 -9.73 2.60 -9.68
CA PHE A 29 -8.79 3.61 -10.17
C PHE A 29 -7.72 3.07 -11.11
N ASN A 30 -7.84 1.82 -11.58
CA ASN A 30 -6.95 1.20 -12.56
C ASN A 30 -5.46 1.22 -12.13
N PHE A 31 -5.20 1.01 -10.85
CA PHE A 31 -3.84 0.77 -10.36
C PHE A 31 -3.43 -0.68 -10.63
N PHE A 32 -2.13 -0.90 -10.80
CA PHE A 32 -1.51 -2.21 -10.79
C PHE A 32 -0.97 -2.51 -9.39
N HIS A 33 -1.48 -3.57 -8.76
CA HIS A 33 -1.11 -3.93 -7.39
C HIS A 33 0.09 -4.87 -7.36
N ILE A 34 1.13 -4.45 -6.64
CA ILE A 34 2.33 -5.22 -6.38
C ILE A 34 2.40 -5.50 -4.87
N SER A 35 2.09 -6.73 -4.47
CA SER A 35 2.26 -7.17 -3.08
C SER A 35 3.63 -7.80 -2.88
N THR A 36 4.53 -7.13 -2.15
CA THR A 36 5.90 -7.63 -1.92
C THR A 36 5.91 -8.94 -1.16
N GLY A 37 4.96 -9.12 -0.23
CA GLY A 37 4.79 -10.40 0.44
C GLY A 37 4.47 -11.53 -0.55
N TYR A 38 3.63 -11.27 -1.55
CA TYR A 38 3.30 -12.26 -2.58
C TYR A 38 4.52 -12.57 -3.44
N LEU A 39 5.25 -11.55 -3.90
CA LEU A 39 6.47 -11.73 -4.69
C LEU A 39 7.51 -12.57 -3.96
N LEU A 40 7.75 -12.28 -2.67
CA LEU A 40 8.69 -13.06 -1.86
C LEU A 40 8.23 -14.50 -1.68
N ARG A 41 6.95 -14.74 -1.38
CA ARG A 41 6.42 -16.12 -1.27
C ARG A 41 6.54 -16.87 -2.60
N LYS A 42 6.21 -16.23 -3.72
CA LYS A 42 6.35 -16.80 -5.07
C LYS A 42 7.79 -17.17 -5.38
N GLU A 43 8.74 -16.27 -5.08
CA GLU A 43 10.17 -16.52 -5.29
C GLU A 43 10.71 -17.60 -4.33
N SER A 44 10.18 -17.68 -3.10
CA SER A 44 10.60 -18.66 -2.07
C SER A 44 10.30 -20.12 -2.42
N VAL A 45 9.38 -20.36 -3.37
CA VAL A 45 9.00 -21.70 -3.86
C VAL A 45 9.37 -21.90 -5.33
N ARG A 46 10.03 -20.92 -5.95
CA ARG A 46 10.41 -20.99 -7.36
C ARG A 46 11.51 -22.04 -7.54
N PRO A 47 11.33 -23.02 -8.45
CA PRO A 47 12.37 -23.99 -8.76
C PRO A 47 13.67 -23.31 -9.18
N ASN A 48 14.79 -23.77 -8.64
CA ASN A 48 16.14 -23.27 -8.94
C ASN A 48 16.40 -21.80 -8.59
N SER A 49 15.56 -21.15 -7.78
CA SER A 49 15.88 -19.81 -7.29
C SER A 49 17.03 -19.88 -6.27
N PRO A 50 18.13 -19.13 -6.46
CA PRO A 50 19.23 -19.08 -5.51
C PRO A 50 18.85 -18.38 -4.19
N HIS A 51 17.73 -17.67 -4.16
CA HIS A 51 17.24 -16.93 -2.99
C HIS A 51 16.13 -17.66 -2.24
N ALA A 52 15.66 -18.82 -2.74
CA ALA A 52 14.46 -19.47 -2.23
C ALA A 52 14.54 -19.77 -0.72
N GLU A 53 15.63 -20.39 -0.28
CA GLU A 53 15.85 -20.75 1.13
C GLU A 53 16.01 -19.51 2.00
N PHE A 54 16.87 -18.57 1.59
CA PHE A 54 17.06 -17.30 2.28
C PHE A 54 15.73 -16.54 2.49
N ILE A 55 14.87 -16.48 1.48
CA ILE A 55 13.57 -15.82 1.60
C ILE A 55 12.65 -16.56 2.56
N ARG A 56 12.62 -17.90 2.54
CA ARG A 56 11.80 -18.68 3.49
C ARG A 56 12.21 -18.40 4.92
N ASP A 57 13.51 -18.38 5.21
CA ASP A 57 14.02 -18.11 6.55
C ASP A 57 13.64 -16.71 7.04
N ARG A 58 13.83 -15.68 6.19
CA ARG A 58 13.44 -14.31 6.54
C ARG A 58 11.94 -14.18 6.77
N ILE A 59 11.10 -14.83 5.95
CA ILE A 59 9.64 -14.82 6.13
C ILE A 59 9.25 -15.49 7.45
N ALA A 60 9.86 -16.64 7.78
CA ALA A 60 9.59 -17.36 9.02
C ALA A 60 9.99 -16.55 10.26
N GLN A 61 11.07 -15.77 10.16
CA GLN A 61 11.58 -14.89 11.21
C GLN A 61 10.91 -13.51 11.22
N GLY A 62 9.96 -13.23 10.33
CA GLY A 62 9.34 -11.90 10.24
C GLY A 62 10.30 -10.78 9.80
N ASP A 63 11.50 -11.14 9.31
CA ASP A 63 12.57 -10.23 8.95
C ASP A 63 12.34 -9.55 7.60
N VAL A 64 13.09 -8.46 7.39
CA VAL A 64 13.13 -7.73 6.14
C VAL A 64 14.21 -8.33 5.22
N VAL A 65 13.88 -8.47 3.94
CA VAL A 65 14.82 -8.90 2.90
C VAL A 65 15.68 -7.72 2.39
N PRO A 66 16.89 -7.97 1.87
CA PRO A 66 17.74 -6.91 1.31
C PRO A 66 17.04 -6.12 0.20
N TYR A 67 17.33 -4.81 0.12
CA TYR A 67 16.75 -3.90 -0.87
C TYR A 67 16.93 -4.41 -2.30
N ASP A 68 18.14 -4.81 -2.69
CA ASP A 68 18.46 -5.26 -4.06
C ASP A 68 17.60 -6.44 -4.50
N LEU A 69 17.36 -7.39 -3.59
CA LEU A 69 16.51 -8.55 -3.86
C LEU A 69 15.07 -8.09 -4.11
N ILE A 70 14.47 -7.33 -3.19
CA ILE A 70 13.05 -6.97 -3.33
C ILE A 70 12.81 -5.98 -4.48
N ILE A 71 13.71 -5.02 -4.70
CA ILE A 71 13.53 -4.03 -5.76
C ILE A 71 13.65 -4.66 -7.14
N SER A 72 14.48 -5.71 -7.30
CA SER A 72 14.57 -6.45 -8.56
C SER A 72 13.22 -7.09 -8.92
N LEU A 73 12.55 -7.72 -7.94
CA LEU A 73 11.24 -8.33 -8.12
C LEU A 73 10.16 -7.29 -8.43
N ILE A 74 10.17 -6.14 -7.73
CA ILE A 74 9.25 -5.04 -7.98
C ILE A 74 9.44 -4.49 -9.41
N LYS A 75 10.68 -4.23 -9.84
CA LYS A 75 10.98 -3.72 -11.18
C LYS A 75 10.52 -4.67 -12.27
N CYS A 76 10.67 -5.99 -12.07
CA CYS A 76 10.16 -6.98 -13.03
C CYS A 76 8.64 -6.89 -13.20
N GLU A 77 7.89 -6.79 -12.10
CA GLU A 77 6.42 -6.65 -12.15
C GLU A 77 5.99 -5.31 -12.74
N MET A 78 6.69 -4.21 -12.39
CA MET A 78 6.43 -2.89 -12.99
C MET A 78 6.65 -2.90 -14.51
N ALA A 79 7.76 -3.48 -14.98
CA ALA A 79 8.05 -3.58 -16.41
C ALA A 79 7.00 -4.44 -17.15
N SER A 80 6.59 -5.56 -16.55
CA SER A 80 5.51 -6.41 -17.09
C SER A 80 4.21 -5.63 -17.26
N ALA A 81 3.81 -4.88 -16.23
CA ALA A 81 2.60 -4.05 -16.29
C ALA A 81 2.68 -2.96 -17.35
N LEU A 82 3.82 -2.26 -17.46
CA LEU A 82 4.03 -1.23 -18.49
C LEU A 82 3.93 -1.81 -19.91
N HIS A 83 4.47 -3.01 -20.13
CA HIS A 83 4.41 -3.68 -21.44
C HIS A 83 3.02 -4.26 -21.76
N SER A 84 2.16 -4.48 -20.77
CA SER A 84 0.83 -5.07 -20.98
C SER A 84 -0.15 -4.15 -21.72
N GLY A 85 0.14 -2.85 -21.82
CA GLY A 85 -0.77 -1.86 -22.40
C GLY A 85 -1.96 -1.51 -21.50
N MET A 86 -1.88 -1.80 -20.19
CA MET A 86 -2.93 -1.49 -19.20
C MET A 86 -3.32 -0.01 -19.16
N TRP A 87 -2.39 0.89 -19.50
CA TRP A 87 -2.59 2.34 -19.48
C TRP A 87 -2.38 2.93 -20.87
N THR A 88 -3.45 3.42 -21.47
CA THR A 88 -3.44 4.03 -22.81
C THR A 88 -2.85 5.44 -22.83
N ASP A 89 -2.79 6.10 -21.67
CA ASP A 89 -2.23 7.44 -21.50
C ASP A 89 -0.72 7.44 -21.23
N GLY A 90 -0.10 6.27 -21.24
CA GLY A 90 1.34 6.10 -20.96
C GLY A 90 1.72 6.34 -19.50
N MET A 91 0.75 6.57 -18.60
CA MET A 91 1.01 6.86 -17.20
C MET A 91 0.86 5.61 -16.34
N GLY A 92 1.99 5.03 -15.91
CA GLY A 92 2.00 3.88 -15.02
C GLY A 92 1.44 4.23 -13.64
N ARG A 93 0.55 3.39 -13.08
CA ARG A 93 -0.06 3.61 -11.76
C ARG A 93 0.15 2.38 -10.89
N PHE A 94 1.04 2.47 -9.91
CA PHE A 94 1.44 1.31 -9.10
C PHE A 94 1.05 1.44 -7.64
N ILE A 95 0.61 0.34 -7.05
CA ILE A 95 0.48 0.18 -5.61
C ILE A 95 1.58 -0.76 -5.13
N LEU A 96 2.38 -0.28 -4.18
CA LEU A 96 3.33 -1.11 -3.45
C LEU A 96 2.74 -1.47 -2.08
N ASP A 97 2.25 -2.70 -1.96
CA ASP A 97 1.70 -3.25 -0.71
C ASP A 97 2.79 -3.98 0.08
N GLY A 98 3.11 -3.46 1.26
CA GLY A 98 4.10 -4.05 2.16
C GLY A 98 5.55 -3.69 1.81
N PHE A 99 5.77 -2.55 1.14
CA PHE A 99 7.07 -1.95 0.90
C PHE A 99 6.94 -0.41 0.91
N PRO A 100 7.97 0.32 1.37
CA PRO A 100 9.17 -0.17 2.06
C PRO A 100 8.86 -0.64 3.49
N ARG A 101 9.70 -1.53 4.04
CA ARG A 101 9.53 -2.08 5.40
C ARG A 101 10.53 -1.54 6.42
N ASP A 102 11.63 -0.96 5.94
CA ASP A 102 12.59 -0.27 6.79
C ASP A 102 13.03 1.06 6.13
N LEU A 103 13.70 1.90 6.92
CA LEU A 103 14.12 3.22 6.49
C LEU A 103 15.16 3.19 5.36
N SER A 104 16.06 2.20 5.36
CA SER A 104 17.09 2.08 4.33
C SER A 104 16.49 1.75 2.96
N GLN A 105 15.44 0.92 2.94
CA GLN A 105 14.67 0.63 1.73
C GLN A 105 13.94 1.88 1.23
N ALA A 106 13.34 2.68 2.13
CA ALA A 106 12.66 3.91 1.75
C ALA A 106 13.61 4.92 1.10
N GLN A 107 14.76 5.17 1.74
CA GLN A 107 15.77 6.10 1.23
C GLN A 107 16.40 5.61 -0.09
N SER A 108 16.69 4.32 -0.20
CA SER A 108 17.23 3.74 -1.44
C SER A 108 16.21 3.81 -2.59
N PHE A 109 14.93 3.60 -2.27
CA PHE A 109 13.84 3.74 -3.24
C PHE A 109 13.70 5.18 -3.73
N ASP A 110 13.69 6.15 -2.82
CA ASP A 110 13.60 7.58 -3.15
C ASP A 110 14.80 8.09 -3.96
N ALA A 111 15.97 7.47 -3.81
CA ALA A 111 17.16 7.80 -4.60
C ALA A 111 17.05 7.33 -6.06
N GLU A 112 16.26 6.28 -6.33
CA GLU A 112 16.15 5.66 -7.66
C GLU A 112 14.82 5.98 -8.37
N PHE A 113 13.77 6.25 -7.61
CA PHE A 113 12.40 6.47 -8.08
C PHE A 113 11.86 7.82 -7.60
N SER A 114 10.79 8.29 -8.24
CA SER A 114 9.97 9.37 -7.70
C SER A 114 9.49 9.00 -6.29
N THR A 115 9.72 9.87 -5.32
CA THR A 115 9.24 9.66 -3.94
C THR A 115 7.74 9.30 -3.96
N PRO A 116 7.31 8.16 -3.38
CA PRO A 116 5.92 7.75 -3.44
C PRO A 116 5.03 8.57 -2.49
N SER A 117 3.73 8.55 -2.74
CA SER A 117 2.73 8.87 -1.71
C SER A 117 2.43 7.61 -0.90
N CYS A 118 2.12 7.74 0.38
CA CYS A 118 1.88 6.61 1.28
C CYS A 118 0.52 6.73 1.95
N ILE A 119 -0.24 5.63 1.96
CA ILE A 119 -1.40 5.44 2.85
C ILE A 119 -0.94 4.60 4.02
N TYR A 120 -1.01 5.13 5.24
CA TYR A 120 -0.73 4.38 6.46
C TYR A 120 -2.03 3.90 7.08
N LEU A 121 -2.20 2.58 7.14
CA LEU A 121 -3.31 1.93 7.82
C LEU A 121 -2.95 1.72 9.29
N GLU A 122 -3.40 2.64 10.14
CA GLU A 122 -3.25 2.55 11.59
C GLU A 122 -4.26 1.53 12.14
N CYS A 123 -3.79 0.65 13.02
CA CYS A 123 -4.62 -0.38 13.65
C CYS A 123 -3.98 -0.82 14.95
N ASP A 124 -4.82 -1.07 15.96
CA ASP A 124 -4.38 -1.63 17.24
C ASP A 124 -3.80 -3.04 17.08
N ALA A 125 -2.73 -3.32 17.82
CA ALA A 125 -2.03 -4.61 17.78
C ALA A 125 -2.94 -5.82 18.06
N GLY A 126 -3.88 -5.70 19.00
CA GLY A 126 -4.85 -6.76 19.28
C GLY A 126 -5.74 -7.10 18.08
N ILE A 127 -6.21 -6.09 17.36
CA ILE A 127 -7.03 -6.27 16.14
C ILE A 127 -6.17 -6.85 15.01
N LEU A 128 -4.92 -6.41 14.87
CA LEU A 128 -3.97 -6.98 13.91
C LEU A 128 -3.78 -8.48 14.15
N GLN A 129 -3.57 -8.87 15.41
CA GLN A 129 -3.40 -10.26 15.83
C GLN A 129 -4.65 -11.10 15.52
N GLU A 130 -5.84 -10.63 15.92
CA GLU A 130 -7.12 -11.30 15.64
C GLU A 130 -7.34 -11.52 14.13
N ARG A 131 -7.06 -10.50 13.31
CA ARG A 131 -7.20 -10.57 11.85
C ARG A 131 -6.20 -11.54 11.23
N CYS A 132 -4.96 -11.55 11.71
CA CYS A 132 -3.95 -12.50 11.25
C CYS A 132 -4.31 -13.95 11.59
N ILE A 133 -4.73 -14.22 12.83
CA ILE A 133 -5.19 -15.56 13.24
C ILE A 133 -6.37 -16.02 12.38
N SER A 134 -7.35 -15.14 12.17
CA SER A 134 -8.52 -15.44 11.33
C SER A 134 -8.11 -15.75 9.88
N ARG A 135 -7.19 -14.97 9.30
CA ARG A 135 -6.67 -15.21 7.95
C ARG A 135 -5.88 -16.51 7.84
N GLY A 136 -5.04 -16.83 8.83
CA GLY A 136 -4.29 -18.09 8.87
C GLY A 136 -5.22 -19.30 8.80
N LYS A 137 -6.31 -19.30 9.59
CA LYS A 137 -7.33 -20.35 9.59
C LYS A 137 -8.05 -20.51 8.25
N LEU A 138 -8.32 -19.41 7.56
CA LEU A 138 -9.09 -19.42 6.29
C LEU A 138 -8.24 -19.75 5.06
N THR A 139 -6.98 -19.30 5.04
CA THR A 139 -6.14 -19.32 3.82
C THR A 139 -4.99 -20.33 3.88
N GLY A 140 -4.69 -20.90 5.06
CA GLY A 140 -3.54 -21.78 5.24
C GLY A 140 -2.20 -21.05 5.16
N ARG A 141 -2.19 -19.74 5.42
CA ARG A 141 -1.00 -18.90 5.32
C ARG A 141 0.01 -19.25 6.41
N SER A 142 1.20 -19.71 6.00
CA SER A 142 2.20 -20.31 6.89
C SER A 142 2.81 -19.36 7.93
N ASP A 143 2.88 -18.06 7.63
CA ASP A 143 3.43 -17.01 8.52
C ASP A 143 2.37 -16.37 9.45
N ASP A 144 1.14 -16.90 9.47
CA ASP A 144 0.05 -16.44 10.34
C ASP A 144 -0.17 -17.41 11.53
N VAL A 145 0.90 -17.70 12.27
CA VAL A 145 0.89 -18.44 13.55
C VAL A 145 1.25 -17.50 14.70
N PRO A 146 0.80 -17.75 15.96
CA PRO A 146 0.92 -16.78 17.05
C PRO A 146 2.31 -16.18 17.24
N GLU A 147 3.34 -17.03 17.29
CA GLU A 147 4.74 -16.62 17.47
C GLU A 147 5.20 -15.67 16.34
N THR A 148 4.97 -16.05 15.09
CA THR A 148 5.35 -15.23 13.92
C THR A 148 4.50 -13.96 13.80
N ILE A 149 3.24 -13.97 14.25
CA ILE A 149 2.37 -12.79 14.23
C ILE A 149 2.93 -11.71 15.15
N GLU A 150 3.27 -12.08 16.39
CA GLU A 150 3.83 -11.14 17.38
C GLU A 150 5.14 -10.53 16.85
N MET A 151 6.06 -11.37 16.36
CA MET A 151 7.32 -10.91 15.77
C MET A 151 7.10 -9.93 14.60
N ARG A 152 6.10 -10.17 13.74
CA ARG A 152 5.81 -9.30 12.59
C ARG A 152 5.14 -7.99 13.00
N ILE A 153 4.34 -7.99 14.07
CA ILE A 153 3.78 -6.77 14.64
C ILE A 153 4.91 -5.93 15.26
N GLU A 154 5.76 -6.55 16.07
CA GLU A 154 6.92 -5.90 16.68
C GLU A 154 7.89 -5.35 15.63
N ALA A 155 8.21 -6.14 14.60
CA ALA A 155 9.05 -5.68 13.49
C ALA A 155 8.47 -4.43 12.81
N PHE A 156 7.15 -4.38 12.60
CA PHE A 156 6.50 -3.19 12.05
C PHE A 156 6.57 -2.00 13.00
N GLU A 157 6.38 -2.20 14.30
CA GLU A 157 6.50 -1.15 15.32
C GLU A 157 7.92 -0.56 15.38
N VAL A 158 8.94 -1.41 15.32
CA VAL A 158 10.35 -0.98 15.44
C VAL A 158 10.88 -0.37 14.13
N THR A 159 10.58 -0.99 12.99
CA THR A 159 11.18 -0.63 11.69
C THR A 159 10.20 0.03 10.74
N GLY A 160 8.98 -0.52 10.63
CA GLY A 160 7.96 -0.04 9.72
C GLY A 160 7.42 1.35 10.09
N LYS A 161 7.24 1.67 11.37
CA LYS A 161 6.81 3.02 11.79
C LYS A 161 7.82 4.10 11.44
N ARG A 162 9.12 3.79 11.45
CA ARG A 162 10.15 4.74 11.00
C ARG A 162 10.01 5.12 9.52
N VAL A 163 9.49 4.22 8.69
CA VAL A 163 9.13 4.51 7.29
C VAL A 163 7.94 5.47 7.22
N VAL A 164 6.92 5.22 8.05
CA VAL A 164 5.74 6.10 8.14
C VAL A 164 6.16 7.50 8.56
N GLU A 165 6.98 7.62 9.61
CA GLU A 165 7.53 8.89 10.10
C GLU A 165 8.35 9.62 9.03
N TYR A 166 9.20 8.89 8.31
CA TYR A 166 10.00 9.44 7.22
C TYR A 166 9.11 10.08 6.14
N TYR A 167 8.13 9.35 5.60
CA TYR A 167 7.23 9.92 4.59
C TYR A 167 6.26 10.96 5.15
N ALA A 168 5.86 10.86 6.42
CA ALA A 168 5.06 11.88 7.10
C ALA A 168 5.82 13.21 7.21
N GLY A 169 7.11 13.17 7.55
CA GLY A 169 8.00 14.33 7.58
C GLY A 169 8.15 15.01 6.21
N LEU A 170 7.96 14.26 5.12
CA LEU A 170 7.93 14.79 3.75
C LEU A 170 6.53 15.27 3.31
N GLY A 171 5.52 15.18 4.17
CA GLY A 171 4.12 15.49 3.81
C GLY A 171 3.50 14.50 2.83
N ARG A 172 4.04 13.27 2.75
CA ARG A 172 3.63 12.23 1.78
C ARG A 172 3.02 10.99 2.42
N ALA A 173 2.88 10.93 3.74
CA ALA A 173 2.15 9.87 4.42
C ALA A 173 0.79 10.35 4.94
N PHE A 174 -0.25 9.56 4.64
CA PHE A 174 -1.62 9.85 4.99
C PHE A 174 -2.20 8.73 5.84
N GLN A 175 -2.51 9.06 7.08
CA GLN A 175 -2.99 8.09 8.07
C GLN A 175 -4.49 7.83 7.92
N VAL A 176 -4.86 6.56 7.95
CA VAL A 176 -6.24 6.06 7.92
C VAL A 176 -6.39 5.06 9.05
N GLN A 177 -7.31 5.32 9.98
CA GLN A 177 -7.65 4.36 11.02
C GLN A 177 -8.41 3.19 10.43
N THR A 178 -8.06 1.97 10.83
CA THR A 178 -8.71 0.73 10.39
C THR A 178 -9.27 -0.09 11.56
N CYS A 179 -9.14 0.43 12.79
CA CYS A 179 -9.75 -0.12 13.98
C CYS A 179 -11.19 0.42 14.12
N CYS A 180 -12.15 -0.48 14.00
CA CYS A 180 -13.52 -0.27 14.46
C CYS A 180 -13.89 -1.44 15.34
N VAL A 181 -13.96 -1.22 16.65
CA VAL A 181 -14.54 -2.18 17.58
C VAL A 181 -16.02 -1.80 17.74
N GLY A 182 -16.89 -2.51 17.02
CA GLY A 182 -18.34 -2.33 17.08
C GLY A 182 -18.93 -1.43 15.98
N GLN A 183 -19.82 -1.99 15.15
CA GLN A 183 -20.70 -1.31 14.18
C GLN A 183 -20.12 -0.69 12.92
N CYS A 184 -18.90 -1.01 12.48
CA CYS A 184 -18.46 -0.55 11.15
C CYS A 184 -18.97 -1.50 10.05
N LYS A 185 -19.98 -1.07 9.28
CA LYS A 185 -20.68 -1.93 8.29
C LYS A 185 -20.03 -1.91 6.90
N ALA A 186 -19.17 -0.95 6.60
CA ALA A 186 -18.35 -0.94 5.38
C ALA A 186 -17.30 0.16 5.44
N TRP A 187 -16.02 -0.19 5.26
CA TRP A 187 -14.99 0.79 4.95
C TRP A 187 -15.13 1.20 3.48
N GLN A 188 -15.55 2.43 3.21
CA GLN A 188 -15.34 3.05 1.90
C GLN A 188 -14.18 4.02 2.00
N ILE A 189 -12.99 3.61 1.55
CA ILE A 189 -12.01 4.59 1.10
C ILE A 189 -12.55 5.16 -0.21
N ARG A 190 -13.21 6.33 -0.12
CA ARG A 190 -13.40 7.14 -1.32
C ARG A 190 -12.07 7.80 -1.61
N VAL A 191 -11.41 7.33 -2.66
CA VAL A 191 -10.42 8.12 -3.37
C VAL A 191 -11.22 9.03 -4.31
N LEU A 192 -11.32 10.31 -4.00
CA LEU A 192 -11.75 11.27 -5.00
C LEU A 192 -10.50 11.66 -5.78
N VAL A 193 -10.44 11.25 -7.05
CA VAL A 193 -9.53 11.82 -8.03
C VAL A 193 -10.17 13.12 -8.51
N VAL A 194 -9.69 14.26 -8.04
CA VAL A 194 -10.16 15.56 -8.55
C VAL A 194 -9.37 15.89 -9.81
N GLN A 195 -10.00 15.77 -10.98
CA GLN A 195 -9.46 16.29 -12.24
C GLN A 195 -9.85 17.76 -12.40
N SER A 196 -8.90 18.61 -12.76
CA SER A 196 -9.11 20.04 -12.95
C SER A 196 -9.88 20.38 -14.24
N LYS A 197 -9.81 19.54 -15.29
CA LYS A 197 -10.52 19.68 -16.58
C LYS A 197 -10.83 18.31 -17.22
N PRO A 198 -11.85 18.22 -18.10
CA PRO A 198 -12.26 16.96 -18.74
C PRO A 198 -11.25 16.38 -19.76
N ASP A 199 -10.28 17.18 -20.23
CA ASP A 199 -9.37 16.80 -21.34
C ASP A 199 -7.86 16.89 -21.00
N THR A 200 -7.46 17.00 -19.73
CA THR A 200 -6.02 16.98 -19.34
C THR A 200 -5.57 15.62 -18.81
N SER A 201 -4.31 15.28 -19.11
CA SER A 201 -3.65 14.03 -18.70
C SER A 201 -3.60 13.86 -17.18
N PHE A 202 -3.50 12.60 -16.73
CA PHE A 202 -3.54 12.17 -15.31
C PHE A 202 -2.50 12.80 -14.37
N GLN A 203 -1.64 13.67 -14.89
CA GLN A 203 -0.68 14.42 -14.11
C GLN A 203 -1.37 15.34 -13.09
N ASP A 204 -2.65 15.72 -13.32
CA ASP A 204 -3.44 16.71 -12.57
C ASP A 204 -4.30 16.21 -11.38
N ALA A 205 -4.09 14.97 -10.93
CA ALA A 205 -4.99 14.29 -9.99
C ALA A 205 -4.62 14.50 -8.50
N SER A 206 -5.56 15.01 -7.69
CA SER A 206 -5.49 14.94 -6.21
C SER A 206 -6.23 13.69 -5.70
N LEU A 207 -5.61 12.93 -4.79
CA LEU A 207 -6.21 11.78 -4.07
C LEU A 207 -6.78 12.26 -2.73
N VAL A 208 -8.09 12.41 -2.61
CA VAL A 208 -8.72 12.65 -1.30
C VAL A 208 -9.13 11.31 -0.73
N LEU A 209 -8.64 10.94 0.46
CA LEU A 209 -9.12 9.78 1.22
C LEU A 209 -10.19 10.26 2.20
N GLN A 210 -11.45 9.86 1.99
CA GLN A 210 -12.52 10.18 2.94
C GLN A 210 -12.89 8.97 3.79
N CYS A 211 -12.81 9.11 5.12
CA CYS A 211 -13.39 8.18 6.08
C CYS A 211 -14.90 8.46 6.21
N VAL A 212 -15.74 7.44 6.07
CA VAL A 212 -17.21 7.56 6.06
C VAL A 212 -17.81 6.80 7.23
N GLU A 213 -17.56 7.21 8.47
CA GLU A 213 -18.30 6.57 9.58
C GLU A 213 -18.67 7.42 10.79
N SER A 214 -18.42 8.72 10.76
CA SER A 214 -19.22 9.67 11.55
C SER A 214 -19.04 11.06 10.97
N ARG A 215 -19.92 12.00 11.32
CA ARG A 215 -19.72 13.43 11.05
C ARG A 215 -18.47 14.01 11.76
N ALA A 216 -17.50 13.19 12.15
CA ALA A 216 -16.23 13.61 12.72
C ALA A 216 -15.18 13.79 11.62
N ARG A 217 -14.83 15.05 11.39
CA ARG A 217 -13.64 15.56 10.68
C ARG A 217 -13.36 14.93 9.32
N GLN A 218 -13.75 15.66 8.27
CA GLN A 218 -13.09 15.57 6.97
C GLN A 218 -11.60 15.88 7.15
N SER A 219 -10.75 14.88 7.03
CA SER A 219 -9.35 15.10 6.66
C SER A 219 -9.30 15.14 5.14
N THR A 220 -9.51 16.32 4.57
CA THR A 220 -9.21 16.56 3.15
C THR A 220 -7.71 16.47 2.99
N ILE A 221 -7.24 15.35 2.44
CA ILE A 221 -5.86 15.23 2.00
C ILE A 221 -5.77 15.97 0.67
N ASN A 222 -5.26 17.18 0.75
CA ASN A 222 -4.93 17.97 -0.42
C ASN A 222 -3.53 17.54 -0.85
N LEU A 223 -3.40 16.78 -1.94
CA LEU A 223 -2.13 16.48 -2.62
C LEU A 223 -1.56 17.71 -3.36
N PHE A 224 -1.87 18.89 -2.85
CA PHE A 224 -1.83 20.17 -3.55
C PHE A 224 -0.45 20.82 -3.62
N ASN A 225 0.62 20.10 -3.24
CA ASN A 225 1.98 20.49 -3.60
C ASN A 225 2.53 19.73 -4.82
N ILE A 226 1.65 19.16 -5.65
CA ILE A 226 2.01 18.94 -7.06
C ILE A 226 1.20 19.82 -8.02
N LEU A 227 -0.06 20.22 -7.79
CA LEU A 227 -0.77 21.14 -8.71
C LEU A 227 -1.78 22.08 -8.02
N ASN A 228 -1.64 23.39 -8.31
CA ASN A 228 -2.63 24.45 -8.11
C ASN A 228 -3.75 24.30 -9.19
N ASP A 229 -5.01 24.69 -9.09
CA ASP A 229 -5.75 25.65 -8.28
C ASP A 229 -7.27 25.34 -8.43
N VAL A 230 -8.06 25.56 -7.36
CA VAL A 230 -9.54 25.73 -7.31
C VAL A 230 -10.48 24.55 -7.67
N THR A 231 -11.65 24.59 -7.02
CA THR A 231 -12.58 23.54 -6.57
C THR A 231 -13.83 23.30 -7.45
N ARG A 232 -14.43 22.09 -7.37
CA ARG A 232 -15.81 21.86 -6.84
C ARG A 232 -16.21 20.36 -6.77
N SER A 233 -17.20 20.11 -5.91
CA SER A 233 -17.68 18.83 -5.33
C SER A 233 -18.64 18.02 -6.21
N MET A 234 -18.54 16.68 -6.16
CA MET A 234 -19.64 15.75 -6.46
C MET A 234 -19.69 14.60 -5.43
N VAL A 235 -20.83 14.49 -4.74
CA VAL A 235 -21.20 13.39 -3.84
C VAL A 235 -22.05 12.40 -4.63
N CYS A 236 -21.56 11.18 -4.84
CA CYS A 236 -22.40 10.10 -5.38
C CYS A 236 -22.82 9.15 -4.24
N HIS A 237 -24.13 8.96 -4.05
CA HIS A 237 -24.74 7.96 -3.17
C HIS A 237 -24.90 6.63 -3.91
N GLN A 238 -25.09 5.54 -3.15
CA GLN A 238 -25.43 4.16 -3.56
C GLN A 238 -24.22 3.27 -3.93
N ALA A 239 -24.16 1.97 -3.62
CA ALA A 239 -25.19 1.04 -3.14
C ALA A 239 -24.59 0.00 -2.18
N VAL A 240 -25.41 -0.38 -1.21
CA VAL A 240 -25.31 -1.60 -0.39
C VAL A 240 -26.09 -2.68 -1.14
N ILE A 241 -25.44 -3.79 -1.51
CA ILE A 241 -25.91 -5.18 -1.34
C ILE A 241 -24.66 -6.03 -1.15
#